data_AF-A0AAD5S0T1-F1
#
_entry.id   AF-A0AAD5S0T1-F1
#
_cell.length_a   1.000
_cell.length_b   1.000
_cell.length_c   1.000
_cell.angle_alpha   90.00
_cell.angle_beta   90.00
_cell.angle_gamma   90.00
#
_symmetry.space_group_name_H-M   'P 1'
#
loop_
_entity.id
_entity.type
_entity.pdbx_description
1 polymer ?
#
loop_
_entity_poly.entity_id
_entity_poly.type
_entity_poly.pdbx_seq_one_letter_code
_entity_poly.pdbx_strand_id
1 'polypeptide(L)'
;MAGHMGPRKFAREQLPRLKYWNPSIPMVVNRGPNTKNSAVLTIYVAKKEAGKEETGKKKKKNESIYPVHPIPAEASQRLKPTSWTKESPVPAPTSNEEIVRIGMWGKKSSLILEEFLGKTAAQVVTPTPGEQQEMETFAELERQAKKDSELGLEKMKKKREQESIMKRLAARVAESNRASSL
;
A
#
# COMPACT_ATOMS: atom_id res chain seq x y z
N MET A 1 -15.69 11.21 6.69
CA MET A 1 -14.93 9.96 6.42
C MET A 1 -14.00 9.69 7.60
N ALA A 2 -14.39 8.75 8.46
CA ALA A 2 -13.83 8.57 9.80
C ALA A 2 -12.48 7.83 9.76
N GLY A 3 -11.46 8.36 10.47
CA GLY A 3 -10.32 7.70 11.13
C GLY A 3 -9.45 6.63 10.45
N HIS A 4 -9.87 6.03 9.34
CA HIS A 4 -9.33 4.79 8.78
C HIS A 4 -8.42 4.99 7.56
N MET A 5 -8.33 6.21 7.04
CA MET A 5 -7.57 6.48 5.82
C MET A 5 -6.07 6.19 5.99
N GLY A 6 -5.50 6.54 7.16
CA GLY A 6 -4.12 6.19 7.48
C GLY A 6 -3.85 4.69 7.47
N PRO A 7 -4.58 3.88 8.27
CA PRO A 7 -4.45 2.42 8.24
C PRO A 7 -4.59 1.80 6.85
N ARG A 8 -5.56 2.29 6.04
CA ARG A 8 -5.76 1.81 4.67
C ARG A 8 -4.58 2.12 3.76
N LYS A 9 -4.05 3.35 3.82
CA LYS A 9 -2.85 3.73 3.07
C LYS A 9 -1.62 2.96 3.55
N PHE A 10 -1.44 2.83 4.85
CA PHE A 10 -0.34 2.06 5.44
C PHE A 10 -0.35 0.61 4.94
N ALA A 11 -1.50 -0.06 4.99
CA ALA A 11 -1.65 -1.43 4.50
C ALA A 11 -1.40 -1.59 2.99
N ARG A 12 -1.76 -0.58 2.19
CA ARG A 12 -1.62 -0.61 0.73
C ARG A 12 -0.22 -0.23 0.24
N GLU A 13 0.43 0.71 0.93
CA GLU A 13 1.66 1.35 0.45
C GLU A 13 2.90 0.90 1.22
N GLN A 14 2.78 0.65 2.53
CA GLN A 14 3.93 0.33 3.39
C GLN A 14 4.09 -1.17 3.63
N LEU A 15 3.01 -1.93 3.85
CA LEU A 15 3.12 -3.39 4.06
C LEU A 15 3.78 -4.13 2.89
N PRO A 16 3.48 -3.85 1.60
CA PRO A 16 4.17 -4.51 0.50
C PRO A 16 5.68 -4.24 0.50
N ARG A 17 6.09 -3.02 0.86
CA ARG A 17 7.52 -2.65 0.96
C ARG A 17 8.21 -3.42 2.08
N LEU A 18 7.57 -3.51 3.25
CA LEU A 18 8.08 -4.31 4.36
C LEU A 18 8.17 -5.80 3.98
N LYS A 19 7.18 -6.32 3.25
CA LYS A 19 7.15 -7.72 2.81
C LYS A 19 8.24 -8.04 1.79
N TYR A 20 8.59 -7.08 0.92
CA TYR A 20 9.64 -7.24 -0.08
C TYR A 20 11.00 -7.52 0.58
N TRP A 21 11.38 -6.75 1.59
CA TRP A 21 12.63 -6.93 2.33
C TRP A 21 12.55 -8.04 3.39
N ASN A 22 11.36 -8.35 3.89
CA ASN A 22 11.14 -9.32 4.97
C ASN A 22 10.16 -10.43 4.52
N PRO A 23 10.48 -11.22 3.47
CA PRO A 23 9.54 -12.18 2.88
C PRO A 23 9.16 -13.30 3.84
N SER A 24 10.04 -13.67 4.76
CA SER A 24 9.76 -14.72 5.74
C SER A 24 8.69 -14.33 6.76
N ILE A 25 8.51 -13.03 7.05
CA ILE A 25 7.56 -12.57 8.08
C ILE A 25 6.13 -12.59 7.51
N PRO A 26 5.20 -13.37 8.09
CA PRO A 26 3.80 -13.33 7.67
C PRO A 26 3.17 -11.99 8.08
N MET A 27 2.50 -11.35 7.13
CA MET A 27 1.76 -10.10 7.37
C MET A 27 0.31 -10.32 6.97
N VAL A 28 -0.60 -10.16 7.93
CA VAL A 28 -2.04 -10.42 7.74
C VAL A 28 -2.83 -9.15 8.04
N VAL A 29 -3.81 -8.86 7.18
CA VAL A 29 -4.76 -7.77 7.35
C VAL A 29 -6.15 -8.36 7.56
N ASN A 30 -6.77 -8.02 8.69
CA ASN A 30 -8.15 -8.37 8.99
C ASN A 30 -9.04 -7.12 8.90
N ARG A 31 -9.96 -7.10 7.93
CA ARG A 31 -10.86 -5.97 7.66
C ARG A 31 -12.29 -6.36 8.04
N GLY A 32 -13.12 -5.38 8.33
CA GLY A 32 -14.55 -5.60 8.60
C GLY A 32 -15.38 -4.35 8.30
N PRO A 33 -16.70 -4.49 8.12
CA PRO A 33 -17.57 -3.42 7.64
C PRO A 33 -17.80 -2.27 8.64
N ASN A 34 -17.64 -2.50 9.94
CA ASN A 34 -17.97 -1.51 10.98
C ASN A 34 -16.96 -1.54 12.15
N THR A 35 -15.76 -1.04 11.92
CA THR A 35 -14.71 -0.95 12.95
C THR A 35 -14.73 0.41 13.64
N LYS A 36 -15.84 0.75 14.31
CA LYS A 36 -15.94 2.00 15.09
C LYS A 36 -14.74 2.12 16.03
N ASN A 37 -13.90 3.13 15.78
CA ASN A 37 -12.75 3.53 16.60
C ASN A 37 -11.65 2.46 16.81
N SER A 38 -11.66 1.35 16.06
CA SER A 38 -10.68 0.26 16.24
C SER A 38 -9.83 0.06 14.99
N ALA A 39 -8.69 0.76 14.92
CA ALA A 39 -7.64 0.47 13.96
C ALA A 39 -6.34 0.25 14.74
N VAL A 40 -5.94 -1.01 14.89
CA VAL A 40 -4.77 -1.41 15.69
C VAL A 40 -3.88 -2.31 14.83
N LEU A 41 -2.58 -2.03 14.86
CA LEU A 41 -1.55 -2.91 14.33
C LEU A 41 -0.94 -3.68 15.50
N THR A 42 -0.90 -5.01 15.37
CA THR A 42 -0.32 -5.92 16.35
C THR A 42 0.95 -6.50 15.75
N ILE A 43 2.05 -6.39 16.48
CA ILE A 43 3.36 -6.91 16.10
C ILE A 43 3.77 -7.92 17.17
N TYR A 44 4.17 -9.11 16.73
CA TYR A 44 4.72 -10.14 17.61
C TYR A 44 6.24 -10.05 17.57
N VAL A 45 6.85 -9.84 18.72
CA VAL A 45 8.30 -9.75 18.90
C VAL A 45 8.74 -10.92 19.76
N ALA A 46 9.82 -11.61 19.40
CA ALA A 46 10.38 -12.65 20.24
C ALA A 46 10.92 -12.03 21.54
N LYS A 47 10.58 -12.61 22.68
CA LYS A 47 11.17 -12.22 23.96
C LYS A 47 12.65 -12.57 23.90
N LYS A 48 13.53 -11.58 24.12
CA LYS A 48 14.92 -11.87 24.44
C LYS A 48 14.94 -12.49 25.83
N GLU A 49 15.13 -13.79 25.93
CA GLU A 49 15.70 -14.34 27.15
C GLU A 49 17.11 -13.76 27.31
N ALA A 50 17.35 -13.05 28.40
CA ALA A 50 18.66 -12.52 28.74
C ALA A 50 19.61 -13.70 29.00
N GLY A 51 20.22 -14.29 27.96
CA GLY A 51 21.14 -15.41 28.19
C GLY A 51 21.69 -16.24 27.03
N LYS A 52 21.42 -15.97 25.75
CA LYS A 52 22.13 -16.68 24.65
C LYS A 52 22.47 -15.76 23.49
N GLU A 53 23.68 -15.21 23.56
CA GLU A 53 24.42 -14.80 22.36
C GLU A 53 24.72 -16.08 21.55
N GLU A 54 24.10 -16.24 20.39
CA GLU A 54 24.52 -17.27 19.46
C GLU A 54 25.83 -16.83 18.80
N THR A 55 26.93 -17.27 19.40
CA THR A 55 28.27 -17.30 18.80
C THR A 55 28.20 -17.93 17.41
N GLY A 56 28.49 -17.14 16.39
CA GLY A 56 28.50 -17.56 14.99
C GLY A 56 29.45 -18.73 14.73
N LYS A 57 28.88 -19.90 14.41
CA LYS A 57 29.60 -20.97 13.70
C LYS A 57 29.43 -20.76 12.20
N LYS A 58 30.55 -20.42 11.54
CA LYS A 58 30.73 -20.42 10.09
C LYS A 58 30.23 -21.74 9.48
N LYS A 59 29.38 -21.69 8.45
CA LYS A 59 29.53 -22.52 7.22
C LYS A 59 28.57 -22.13 6.07
N LYS A 60 29.23 -21.95 4.92
CA LYS A 60 28.83 -22.04 3.51
C LYS A 60 28.00 -20.91 2.89
N LYS A 61 28.72 -20.18 2.02
CA LYS A 61 28.30 -19.25 0.97
C LYS A 61 27.13 -19.80 0.16
N ASN A 62 25.97 -19.21 0.38
CA ASN A 62 24.96 -18.87 -0.61
C ASN A 62 24.29 -17.61 -0.03
N GLU A 63 24.87 -16.46 -0.34
CA GLU A 63 24.49 -15.16 0.24
C GLU A 63 23.12 -14.73 -0.30
N SER A 64 22.07 -15.08 0.44
CA SER A 64 20.94 -14.17 0.56
C SER A 64 21.43 -12.97 1.37
N ILE A 65 21.39 -11.78 0.78
CA ILE A 65 21.88 -10.51 1.35
C ILE A 65 21.09 -10.09 2.61
N TYR A 66 19.99 -10.78 2.94
CA TYR A 66 19.14 -10.44 4.07
C TYR A 66 19.36 -11.36 5.27
N PRO A 67 19.63 -10.81 6.47
CA PRO A 67 19.74 -11.61 7.69
C PRO A 67 18.42 -12.32 7.95
N VAL A 68 18.43 -13.64 7.81
CA VAL A 68 17.28 -14.50 8.14
C VAL A 68 17.24 -14.61 9.67
N HIS A 69 16.44 -13.77 10.32
CA HIS A 69 16.07 -14.03 11.70
C HIS A 69 15.14 -15.25 11.72
N PRO A 70 15.48 -16.32 12.48
CA PRO A 70 14.60 -17.47 12.60
C PRO A 70 13.31 -17.02 13.28
N ILE A 71 12.23 -17.03 12.50
CA ILE A 71 10.89 -16.85 13.02
C ILE A 71 10.56 -18.12 13.81
N PRO A 72 10.04 -18.02 15.04
CA PRO A 72 9.47 -19.19 15.70
C PRO A 72 8.38 -19.77 14.80
N ALA A 73 8.59 -20.98 14.26
CA ALA A 73 7.74 -21.60 13.25
C ALA A 73 6.25 -21.65 13.65
N GLU A 74 5.98 -21.63 14.96
CA GLU A 74 4.64 -21.65 15.54
C GLU A 74 3.84 -20.35 15.32
N ALA A 75 4.50 -19.18 15.25
CA ALA A 75 3.80 -17.90 15.08
C ALA A 75 3.11 -17.81 13.71
N SER A 76 3.80 -18.26 12.66
CA SER A 76 3.30 -18.26 11.28
C SER A 76 2.14 -19.23 11.06
N GLN A 77 2.11 -20.35 11.81
CA GLN A 77 1.06 -21.37 11.66
C GLN A 77 -0.27 -20.97 12.29
N ARG A 78 -0.26 -20.06 13.28
CA ARG A 78 -1.48 -19.61 13.99
C ARG A 78 -2.23 -18.49 13.27
N LEU A 79 -1.56 -17.79 12.35
CA LEU A 79 -2.15 -16.68 11.63
C LEU A 79 -3.11 -17.19 10.56
N LYS A 80 -4.39 -16.81 10.68
CA LYS A 80 -5.37 -17.01 9.62
C LYS A 80 -5.05 -16.10 8.42
N PRO A 81 -5.43 -16.48 7.19
CA PRO A 81 -5.20 -15.64 6.00
C PRO A 81 -5.94 -14.30 6.10
N THR A 82 -5.61 -13.35 5.22
CA THR A 82 -6.27 -12.04 5.19
C THR A 82 -7.77 -12.19 4.96
N SER A 83 -8.59 -11.45 5.72
CA SER A 83 -10.06 -11.49 5.61
C SER A 83 -10.65 -10.09 5.41
N TRP A 84 -11.75 -10.02 4.65
CA TRP A 84 -12.56 -8.82 4.47
C TRP A 84 -13.77 -8.74 5.42
N THR A 85 -14.07 -9.84 6.11
CA THR A 85 -15.28 -10.09 6.90
C THR A 85 -15.00 -10.28 8.39
N LYS A 86 -13.81 -9.87 8.85
CA LYS A 86 -13.34 -9.93 10.25
C LYS A 86 -13.02 -11.35 10.76
N GLU A 87 -12.88 -12.33 9.89
CA GLU A 87 -12.74 -13.77 10.25
C GLU A 87 -11.35 -14.18 10.75
N SER A 88 -10.38 -13.25 10.74
CA SER A 88 -8.99 -13.49 11.13
C SER A 88 -8.60 -12.69 12.36
N PRO A 89 -9.15 -13.00 13.55
CA PRO A 89 -8.85 -12.26 14.77
C PRO A 89 -7.38 -12.41 15.17
N VAL A 90 -6.91 -11.46 15.98
CA VAL A 90 -5.54 -11.44 16.52
C VAL A 90 -5.37 -12.63 17.48
N PRO A 91 -4.47 -13.59 17.22
CA PRO A 91 -4.22 -14.70 18.14
C PRO A 91 -3.52 -14.21 19.42
N ALA A 92 -3.70 -14.96 20.52
CA ALA A 92 -2.97 -14.69 21.77
C ALA A 92 -1.45 -14.93 21.58
N PRO A 93 -0.59 -14.20 22.31
CA PRO A 93 0.85 -14.44 22.25
C PRO A 93 1.21 -15.76 22.93
N THR A 94 2.34 -16.33 22.54
CA THR A 94 2.95 -17.45 23.27
C THR A 94 3.84 -17.00 24.41
N SER A 95 4.30 -17.96 25.21
CA SER A 95 5.26 -17.74 26.29
C SER A 95 6.52 -16.98 25.82
N ASN A 96 7.00 -17.25 24.61
CA ASN A 96 8.24 -16.69 24.05
C ASN A 96 8.02 -15.45 23.18
N GLU A 97 6.80 -14.93 23.11
CA GLU A 97 6.45 -13.77 22.28
C GLU A 97 5.86 -12.65 23.15
N GLU A 98 6.16 -11.42 22.78
CA GLU A 98 5.54 -10.21 23.31
C GLU A 98 4.76 -9.49 22.19
N ILE A 99 3.62 -8.91 22.56
CA ILE A 99 2.80 -8.13 21.64
C ILE A 99 3.09 -6.65 21.82
N VAL A 100 3.51 -6.04 20.72
CA VAL A 100 3.59 -4.58 20.58
C VAL A 100 2.38 -4.09 19.79
N ARG A 101 1.61 -3.15 20.38
CA ARG A 101 0.42 -2.57 19.75
C ARG A 101 0.67 -1.14 19.29
N ILE A 102 0.16 -0.81 18.11
CA ILE A 102 0.15 0.55 17.54
C ILE A 102 -1.30 0.93 17.23
N GLY A 103 -1.81 1.94 17.91
CA GLY A 103 -3.11 2.54 17.60
C GLY A 103 -3.00 3.42 16.36
N MET A 104 -3.76 3.13 15.31
CA MET A 104 -3.67 3.79 14.00
C MET A 104 -4.88 4.68 13.69
N TRP A 105 -5.92 4.67 14.52
CA TRP A 105 -7.12 5.48 14.29
C TRP A 105 -6.79 6.97 14.26
N GLY A 106 -7.24 7.67 13.23
CA GLY A 106 -7.01 9.11 13.05
C GLY A 106 -5.58 9.50 12.69
N LYS A 107 -4.64 8.55 12.62
CA LYS A 107 -3.26 8.81 12.23
C LYS A 107 -3.11 8.80 10.71
N LYS A 108 -2.11 9.52 10.20
CA LYS A 108 -1.65 9.42 8.79
C LYS A 108 -0.72 8.21 8.64
N SER A 109 -0.60 7.66 7.43
CA SER A 109 0.29 6.52 7.16
C SER A 109 1.74 6.80 7.53
N SER A 110 2.23 8.02 7.33
CA SER A 110 3.61 8.42 7.68
C SER A 110 3.87 8.33 9.19
N LEU A 111 2.93 8.79 10.03
CA LEU A 111 3.06 8.72 11.49
C LEU A 111 2.96 7.27 12.00
N ILE A 112 2.16 6.44 11.34
CA ILE A 112 2.09 5.00 11.66
C ILE A 112 3.44 4.34 11.36
N LEU A 113 4.08 4.70 10.24
CA LEU A 113 5.39 4.18 9.87
C LEU A 113 6.48 4.64 10.85
N GLU A 114 6.50 5.91 11.23
CA GLU A 114 7.43 6.44 12.22
C GLU A 114 7.31 5.70 13.56
N GLU A 115 6.10 5.53 14.08
CA GLU A 115 5.85 4.79 15.32
C GLU A 115 6.23 3.30 15.17
N PHE A 116 6.00 2.71 14.01
CA PHE A 116 6.42 1.33 13.70
C PHE A 116 7.94 1.20 13.75
N LEU A 117 8.68 2.09 13.08
CA LEU A 117 10.14 2.09 13.07
C LEU A 117 10.70 2.30 14.47
N GLY A 118 10.14 3.25 15.23
CA GLY A 118 10.55 3.52 16.61
C GLY A 118 10.34 2.33 17.55
N LYS A 119 9.24 1.57 17.39
CA LYS A 119 8.94 0.40 18.21
C LYS A 119 9.68 -0.88 17.80
N THR A 120 10.03 -1.02 16.53
CA THR A 120 10.67 -2.24 16.00
C THR A 120 12.19 -2.10 15.83
N ALA A 121 12.73 -0.89 15.99
CA ALA A 121 14.13 -0.55 15.71
C ALA A 121 14.59 -0.98 14.31
N ALA A 122 13.68 -1.01 13.34
CA ALA A 122 13.96 -1.42 11.97
C ALA A 122 14.82 -0.37 11.24
N GLN A 123 15.74 -0.84 10.41
CA GLN A 123 16.58 0.02 9.58
C GLN A 123 15.85 0.40 8.28
N VAL A 124 15.93 1.68 7.92
CA VAL A 124 15.37 2.19 6.67
C VAL A 124 16.34 1.89 5.52
N VAL A 125 15.85 1.19 4.50
CA VAL A 125 16.62 0.94 3.28
C VAL A 125 16.52 2.16 2.36
N THR A 126 17.66 2.75 2.02
CA THR A 126 17.74 3.85 1.06
C THR A 126 17.88 3.32 -0.37
N PRO A 127 17.22 3.91 -1.37
CA PRO A 127 17.40 3.53 -2.76
C PRO A 127 18.86 3.64 -3.19
N THR A 128 19.32 2.65 -3.95
CA THR A 128 20.64 2.65 -4.57
C THR A 128 20.73 3.72 -5.67
N PRO A 129 21.94 4.17 -6.07
CA PRO A 129 22.07 5.19 -7.12
C PRO A 129 21.43 4.82 -8.46
N GLY A 130 21.45 3.53 -8.84
CA GLY A 130 20.77 3.06 -10.05
C GLY A 130 19.25 3.19 -9.95
N GLU A 131 18.66 2.79 -8.82
CA GLU A 131 17.22 2.96 -8.55
C GLU A 131 16.83 4.45 -8.48
N GLN A 132 17.72 5.32 -8.00
CA GLN A 132 17.49 6.76 -7.99
C GLN A 132 17.38 7.32 -9.41
N GLN A 133 18.27 6.91 -10.33
CA GLN A 133 18.19 7.30 -11.74
C GLN A 133 16.91 6.79 -12.39
N GLU A 134 16.50 5.54 -12.13
CA GLU A 134 15.23 5.02 -12.61
C GLU A 134 14.05 5.86 -12.09
N MET A 135 14.03 6.22 -10.81
CA MET A 135 12.99 7.11 -10.26
C MET A 135 12.95 8.49 -10.95
N GLU A 136 14.10 9.06 -11.27
CA GLU A 136 14.20 10.32 -12.01
C GLU A 136 13.61 10.18 -13.42
N THR A 137 13.99 9.12 -14.15
CA THR A 137 13.43 8.86 -15.49
C THR A 137 11.92 8.65 -15.46
N PHE A 138 11.38 7.91 -14.49
CA PHE A 138 9.92 7.76 -14.33
C PHE A 138 9.25 9.10 -14.00
N ALA A 139 9.87 9.96 -13.18
CA ALA A 139 9.32 11.27 -12.87
C ALA A 139 9.28 12.20 -14.11
N GLU A 140 10.27 12.11 -14.99
CA GLU A 140 10.27 12.82 -16.26
C GLU A 140 9.18 12.31 -17.21
N LEU A 141 9.03 10.99 -17.33
CA LEU A 141 7.97 10.37 -18.12
C LEU A 141 6.57 10.76 -17.62
N GLU A 142 6.35 10.81 -16.30
CA GLU A 142 5.08 11.28 -15.73
C GLU A 142 4.81 12.75 -16.06
N ARG A 143 5.83 13.61 -16.05
CA ARG A 143 5.69 15.04 -16.43
C ARG A 143 5.30 15.18 -17.90
N GLN A 144 5.90 14.37 -18.78
CA GLN A 144 5.55 14.36 -20.20
C GLN A 144 4.13 13.81 -20.42
N ALA A 145 3.80 12.67 -19.82
CA ALA A 145 2.49 12.04 -19.93
C ALA A 145 1.34 12.95 -19.46
N LYS A 146 1.54 13.77 -18.43
CA LYS A 146 0.54 14.77 -18.00
C LYS A 146 0.28 15.82 -19.06
N LYS A 147 1.33 16.38 -19.67
CA LYS A 147 1.20 17.35 -20.77
C LYS A 147 0.45 16.74 -21.95
N ASP A 148 0.81 15.53 -22.33
CA ASP A 148 0.16 14.83 -23.45
C ASP A 148 -1.30 14.50 -23.14
N SER A 149 -1.61 14.11 -21.91
CA SER A 149 -2.97 13.86 -21.44
C SER A 149 -3.84 15.13 -21.52
N GLU A 150 -3.30 16.28 -21.12
CA GLU A 150 -3.98 17.57 -21.20
C GLU A 150 -4.26 17.96 -22.66
N LEU A 151 -3.26 17.84 -23.54
CA LEU A 151 -3.41 18.10 -24.97
C LEU A 151 -4.45 17.18 -25.62
N GLY A 152 -4.43 15.89 -25.26
CA GLY A 152 -5.42 14.91 -25.72
C GLY A 152 -6.84 15.28 -25.27
N LEU A 153 -7.00 15.66 -24.01
CA LEU A 153 -8.28 16.08 -23.45
C LEU A 153 -8.84 17.31 -24.17
N GLU A 154 -8.00 18.30 -24.48
CA GLU A 154 -8.42 19.49 -25.23
C GLU A 154 -8.87 19.15 -26.66
N LYS A 155 -8.12 18.30 -27.37
CA LYS A 155 -8.50 17.85 -28.72
C LYS A 155 -9.85 17.13 -28.70
N MET A 156 -10.07 16.25 -27.73
CA MET A 156 -11.33 15.53 -27.58
C MET A 156 -12.50 16.47 -27.22
N LYS A 157 -12.26 17.49 -26.39
CA LYS A 157 -13.27 18.53 -26.09
C LYS A 157 -13.65 19.32 -27.35
N LYS A 158 -12.68 19.82 -28.11
CA LYS A 158 -12.92 20.57 -29.35
C LYS A 158 -13.68 19.75 -30.39
N LYS A 159 -13.28 18.48 -30.58
CA LYS A 159 -13.98 17.55 -31.47
C LYS A 159 -15.43 17.34 -31.05
N ARG A 160 -15.68 17.08 -29.75
CA ARG A 160 -17.02 16.91 -29.21
C ARG A 160 -17.89 18.16 -29.38
N GLU A 161 -17.29 19.34 -29.22
CA GLU A 161 -17.98 20.62 -29.43
C GLU A 161 -18.36 20.82 -30.90
N GLN A 162 -17.42 20.62 -31.84
CA GLN A 162 -17.67 20.70 -33.28
C GLN A 162 -18.77 19.73 -33.72
N GLU A 163 -18.72 18.47 -33.28
CA GLU A 163 -19.75 17.47 -33.55
C GLU A 163 -21.11 17.89 -33.01
N SER A 164 -21.16 18.48 -31.81
CA SER A 164 -22.41 18.97 -31.20
C SER A 164 -23.02 20.13 -31.97
N ILE A 165 -22.21 21.07 -32.48
CA ILE A 165 -22.65 22.20 -33.28
C ILE A 165 -23.18 21.71 -34.63
N MET A 166 -22.42 20.86 -35.31
CA MET A 166 -22.85 20.27 -36.60
C MET A 166 -24.16 19.50 -36.46
N LYS A 167 -24.32 18.72 -35.39
CA LYS A 167 -25.57 17.99 -35.11
C LYS A 167 -26.75 18.95 -34.90
N ARG A 168 -26.55 20.04 -34.16
CA ARG A 168 -27.59 21.07 -33.95
C ARG A 168 -27.97 21.78 -35.25
N LEU A 169 -26.99 22.12 -36.09
CA LEU A 169 -27.24 22.73 -37.40
C LEU A 169 -28.02 21.79 -38.31
N ALA A 170 -27.61 20.52 -38.41
CA ALA A 170 -28.33 19.52 -39.21
C ALA A 170 -29.78 19.33 -38.76
N ALA A 171 -30.03 19.31 -37.45
CA ALA A 171 -31.38 19.23 -36.89
C ALA A 171 -32.23 20.46 -37.28
N ARG A 172 -31.67 21.68 -37.16
CA ARG A 172 -32.36 22.92 -37.54
C ARG A 172 -32.71 22.97 -39.03
N VAL A 173 -31.81 22.51 -39.89
CA VAL A 173 -32.06 22.43 -41.34
C VAL A 173 -33.17 21.41 -41.63
N ALA A 174 -33.15 20.25 -40.98
CA ALA A 174 -34.21 19.24 -41.13
C ALA A 174 -35.58 19.76 -40.68
N GLU A 175 -35.65 20.52 -39.59
CA GLU A 175 -36.88 21.17 -39.12
C GLU A 175 -37.37 22.23 -40.11
N SER A 176 -36.48 23.08 -40.62
CA SER A 176 -36.82 24.10 -41.62
C SER A 176 -37.36 23.50 -42.92
N ASN A 177 -36.75 22.40 -43.38
CA ASN A 177 -37.21 21.70 -44.58
C ASN A 177 -38.59 21.05 -44.39
N ARG A 178 -38.88 20.50 -43.20
CA ARG A 178 -40.22 19.99 -42.86
C ARG A 178 -41.28 21.09 -42.79
N ALA A 179 -40.91 22.27 -42.25
CA ALA A 179 -41.83 23.40 -42.15
C ALA A 179 -42.15 24.04 -43.52
N SER A 180 -41.25 23.92 -44.49
CA SER A 180 -41.44 24.47 -45.85
C SER A 180 -42.18 23.51 -46.80
N SER A 181 -42.41 22.26 -46.39
CA SER A 181 -43.15 21.24 -47.17
C SER A 181 -44.62 21.09 -46.75
N LEU A 182 -45.16 22.03 -45.97
CA LEU A 182 -46.56 22.14 -45.56
C LEU A 182 -47.15 23.43 -46.13
#